data_AF-X0TGY4-F1
#
_entry.id   AF-X0TGY4-F1
#
_cell.length_a   1.000
_cell.length_b   1.000
_cell.length_c   1.000
_cell.angle_alpha   90.00
_cell.angle_beta   90.00
_cell.angle_gamma   90.00
#
_symmetry.space_group_name_H-M   'P 1'
#
loop_
_entity.id
_entity.type
_entity.pdbx_description
1 polymer ?
#
loop_
_entity_poly.entity_id
_entity_poly.type
_entity_poly.pdbx_seq_one_letter_code
_entity_poly.pdbx_strand_id
1 'polypeptide(L)'
;VSFILSGSEVGLVEEILGEDDSEHPLYGRNIIKIVMERLDKNRAMEFLNKGFEQINFKINPDDVEEAIKELGGLIGWLTLYGYEKGIMKNKDALGKTTEVAARIAGTELAHFFKKTKNKKLYISILRNASGGITWTELKERVKKDLGKQLNPSLLTFAIKRLMNYSFLEKKNNEYYLSDPLLLKASFLI
;
A
#
# COMPACT_ATOMS: atom_id res chain seq x y z
N VAL A 1 -2.99 28.97 17.04
CA VAL A 1 -2.72 28.57 15.63
C VAL A 1 -2.61 27.06 15.61
N SER A 2 -3.31 26.40 14.70
CA SER A 2 -3.27 24.94 14.55
C SER A 2 -2.72 24.60 13.17
N PHE A 3 -1.85 23.59 13.10
CA PHE A 3 -1.27 23.10 11.85
C PHE A 3 -1.81 21.69 11.59
N ILE A 4 -2.13 21.40 10.33
CA ILE A 4 -2.51 20.06 9.89
C ILE A 4 -1.47 19.65 8.85
N LEU A 5 -0.77 18.55 9.12
CA LEU A 5 0.14 17.92 8.18
C LEU A 5 -0.50 16.60 7.73
N SER A 6 -0.52 16.38 6.42
CA SER A 6 -0.99 15.12 5.82
C SER A 6 0.05 14.64 4.82
N GLY A 7 0.33 13.35 4.81
CA GLY A 7 1.21 12.72 3.84
C GLY A 7 0.88 11.25 3.68
N SER A 8 1.02 10.74 2.45
CA SER A 8 0.93 9.31 2.16
C SER A 8 2.16 8.55 2.67
N GLU A 9 3.31 9.23 2.77
CA GLU A 9 4.58 8.69 3.24
C GLU A 9 4.73 8.86 4.76
N VAL A 10 3.97 8.06 5.52
CA VAL A 10 3.81 8.24 6.97
C VAL A 10 5.15 8.22 7.69
N GLY A 11 6.07 7.32 7.32
CA GLY A 11 7.39 7.28 7.96
C GLY A 11 8.26 8.49 7.64
N LEU A 12 8.10 9.12 6.47
CA LEU A 12 8.78 10.40 6.18
C LEU A 12 8.18 11.56 6.97
N VAL A 13 6.85 11.55 7.18
CA VAL A 13 6.20 12.55 8.05
C VAL A 13 6.68 12.40 9.49
N GLU A 14 6.79 11.17 10.00
CA GLU A 14 7.33 10.90 11.34
C GLU A 14 8.78 11.39 11.47
N GLU A 15 9.63 11.17 10.46
CA GLU A 15 10.99 11.71 10.43
C GLU A 15 11.03 13.25 10.47
N ILE A 16 10.08 13.93 9.83
CA ILE A 16 9.95 15.40 9.89
C ILE A 16 9.48 15.88 11.26
N LEU A 17 8.64 15.10 11.95
CA LEU A 17 8.13 15.47 13.28
C LEU A 17 9.18 15.23 14.37
N GLY A 18 10.10 14.27 14.17
CA GLY A 18 11.25 14.04 15.05
C GLY A 18 10.84 13.76 16.51
N GLU A 19 9.70 13.09 16.72
CA GLU A 19 9.13 12.88 18.07
C GLU A 19 10.05 12.06 18.98
N ASP A 20 10.93 11.22 18.41
CA ASP A 20 11.90 10.39 19.12
C ASP A 20 13.29 11.03 19.26
N ASP A 21 13.49 12.25 18.73
CA ASP A 21 14.77 12.95 18.77
C ASP A 21 14.72 14.11 19.75
N SER A 22 15.41 13.97 20.89
CA SER A 22 15.45 14.99 21.95
C SER A 22 16.07 16.33 21.50
N GLU A 23 16.83 16.34 20.41
CA GLU A 23 17.39 17.56 19.82
C GLU A 23 16.44 18.23 18.82
N HIS A 24 15.34 17.57 18.43
CA HIS A 24 14.42 18.08 17.44
C HIS A 24 13.56 19.24 17.98
N PRO A 25 13.33 20.33 17.21
CA PRO A 25 12.56 21.50 17.69
C PRO A 25 11.10 21.20 18.10
N LEU A 26 10.56 20.08 17.63
CA LEU A 26 9.20 19.65 17.95
C LEU A 26 9.14 18.60 19.08
N TYR A 27 10.28 18.18 19.63
CA TYR A 27 10.32 17.23 20.74
C TYR A 27 9.52 17.73 21.96
N GLY A 28 8.74 16.82 22.56
CA GLY A 28 7.88 17.13 23.70
C GLY A 28 6.64 17.98 23.40
N ARG A 29 6.40 18.35 22.13
CA ARG A 29 5.15 19.03 21.74
C ARG A 29 4.03 18.02 21.54
N ASN A 30 2.82 18.37 21.98
CA ASN A 30 1.66 17.50 21.83
C ASN A 30 1.20 17.48 20.35
N ILE A 31 1.28 16.31 19.71
CA ILE A 31 0.87 16.07 18.33
C ILE A 31 -0.30 15.09 18.35
N ILE A 32 -1.42 15.47 17.74
CA ILE A 32 -2.56 14.57 17.57
C ILE A 32 -2.38 13.81 16.26
N LYS A 33 -2.13 12.50 16.36
CA LYS A 33 -1.97 11.63 15.20
C LYS A 33 -3.30 10.98 14.83
N ILE A 34 -3.74 11.21 13.59
CA ILE A 34 -4.90 10.55 13.01
C ILE A 34 -4.40 9.62 11.91
N VAL A 35 -4.50 8.30 12.13
CA VAL A 35 -4.09 7.30 11.14
C VAL A 35 -5.30 6.85 10.33
N MET A 36 -5.23 7.06 9.03
CA MET A 36 -6.26 6.62 8.09
C MET A 36 -5.92 5.23 7.56
N GLU A 37 -6.50 4.20 8.17
CA GLU A 37 -6.29 2.82 7.73
C GLU A 37 -7.13 2.46 6.50
N ARG A 38 -6.68 1.44 5.77
CA ARG A 38 -7.52 0.77 4.77
C ARG A 38 -8.77 0.19 5.42
N LEU A 39 -9.82 0.10 4.63
CA LEU A 39 -11.02 -0.62 5.02
C LEU A 39 -10.69 -2.12 5.15
N ASP A 40 -11.18 -2.75 6.21
CA ASP A 40 -11.26 -4.21 6.22
C ASP A 40 -12.29 -4.70 5.18
N LYS A 41 -12.34 -6.02 4.94
CA LYS A 41 -13.24 -6.61 3.94
C LYS A 41 -14.70 -6.17 4.15
N ASN A 42 -15.18 -6.14 5.40
CA ASN A 42 -16.57 -5.82 5.71
C ASN A 42 -16.89 -4.35 5.43
N ARG A 43 -16.01 -3.44 5.87
CA ARG A 43 -16.16 -2.01 5.61
C ARG A 43 -16.01 -1.67 4.12
N ALA A 44 -15.16 -2.39 3.39
CA ALA A 44 -15.02 -2.23 1.94
C ALA A 44 -16.30 -2.67 1.19
N MET A 45 -16.91 -3.78 1.61
CA MET A 45 -18.21 -4.23 1.09
C MET A 45 -19.30 -3.19 1.37
N GLU A 46 -19.38 -2.71 2.61
CA GLU A 46 -20.34 -1.68 3.00
C GLU A 46 -20.15 -0.38 2.19
N PHE A 47 -18.90 0.05 2.01
CA PHE A 47 -18.56 1.24 1.24
C PHE A 47 -19.07 1.17 -0.20
N LEU A 48 -18.79 0.08 -0.92
CA LEU A 48 -19.25 -0.11 -2.29
C LEU A 48 -20.78 -0.22 -2.37
N ASN A 49 -21.39 -1.03 -1.51
CA ASN A 49 -22.84 -1.23 -1.51
C ASN A 49 -23.60 0.08 -1.27
N LYS A 50 -23.17 0.89 -0.30
CA LYS A 50 -23.75 2.22 -0.04
C LYS A 50 -23.60 3.15 -1.25
N GLY A 51 -22.45 3.14 -1.92
CA GLY A 51 -22.22 3.94 -3.12
C GLY A 51 -23.17 3.55 -4.27
N PHE A 52 -23.40 2.25 -4.49
CA PHE A 52 -24.32 1.78 -5.51
C PHE A 52 -25.80 2.03 -5.16
N GLU A 53 -26.17 1.92 -3.88
CA GLU A 53 -27.51 2.23 -3.38
C GLU A 53 -27.89 3.69 -3.66
N GLN A 54 -26.96 4.63 -3.42
CA GLN A 54 -27.18 6.07 -3.66
C GLN A 54 -27.56 6.40 -5.11
N ILE A 55 -27.16 5.56 -6.07
CA ILE A 55 -27.47 5.73 -7.49
C ILE A 55 -28.52 4.72 -8.00
N ASN A 56 -29.19 4.01 -7.09
CA ASN A 56 -30.15 2.94 -7.38
C ASN A 56 -29.59 1.87 -8.35
N PHE A 57 -28.29 1.61 -8.28
CA PHE A 57 -27.63 0.60 -9.11
C PHE A 57 -27.60 -0.75 -8.38
N LYS A 58 -28.12 -1.79 -9.04
CA LYS A 58 -28.06 -3.16 -8.50
C LYS A 58 -26.77 -3.82 -8.96
N ILE A 59 -25.83 -4.00 -8.04
CA ILE A 59 -24.59 -4.73 -8.26
C ILE A 59 -24.75 -6.20 -7.86
N ASN A 60 -24.08 -7.11 -8.57
CA ASN A 60 -23.95 -8.49 -8.15
C ASN A 60 -23.00 -8.57 -6.93
N PRO A 61 -23.39 -9.19 -5.80
CA PRO A 61 -22.49 -9.39 -4.67
C PRO A 61 -21.14 -10.01 -5.03
N ASP A 62 -21.11 -10.95 -6.00
CA ASP A 62 -19.87 -11.59 -6.44
C ASP A 62 -18.89 -10.57 -7.07
N ASP A 63 -19.40 -9.60 -7.83
CA ASP A 63 -18.58 -8.54 -8.44
C ASP A 63 -17.94 -7.64 -7.36
N VAL A 64 -18.65 -7.41 -6.23
CA VAL A 64 -18.14 -6.63 -5.09
C VAL A 64 -17.04 -7.40 -4.38
N GLU A 65 -17.25 -8.69 -4.13
CA GLU A 65 -16.23 -9.55 -3.50
C GLU A 65 -14.96 -9.65 -4.36
N GLU A 66 -15.13 -9.81 -5.68
CA GLU A 66 -14.02 -9.84 -6.63
C GLU A 66 -13.25 -8.52 -6.64
N ALA A 67 -13.95 -7.39 -6.68
CA ALA A 67 -13.32 -6.08 -6.65
C ALA A 67 -12.51 -5.86 -5.36
N ILE A 68 -13.02 -6.26 -4.20
CA ILE A 68 -12.31 -6.11 -2.92
C ILE A 68 -11.12 -7.06 -2.84
N LYS A 69 -11.25 -8.28 -3.35
CA LYS A 69 -10.14 -9.23 -3.40
C LYS A 69 -8.97 -8.69 -4.22
N GLU A 70 -9.28 -8.02 -5.33
CA GLU A 70 -8.30 -7.52 -6.28
C GLU A 70 -7.72 -6.15 -5.85
N LEU A 71 -8.58 -5.21 -5.42
CA LEU A 71 -8.21 -3.83 -5.11
C LEU A 71 -7.88 -3.60 -3.62
N GLY A 72 -8.21 -4.56 -2.77
CA GLY A 72 -8.10 -4.45 -1.32
C GLY A 72 -9.08 -3.44 -0.72
N GLY A 73 -8.69 -2.88 0.43
CA GLY A 73 -9.49 -1.91 1.19
C GLY A 73 -9.15 -0.44 0.93
N LEU A 74 -8.46 -0.12 -0.17
CA LEU A 74 -8.05 1.24 -0.50
C LEU A 74 -9.24 2.01 -1.06
N ILE A 75 -9.73 3.00 -0.29
CA ILE A 75 -10.91 3.80 -0.65
C ILE A 75 -10.79 4.41 -2.04
N GLY A 76 -9.59 4.89 -2.44
CA GLY A 76 -9.36 5.45 -3.76
C GLY A 76 -9.66 4.47 -4.90
N TRP A 77 -9.19 3.23 -4.80
CA TRP A 77 -9.44 2.19 -5.80
C TRP A 77 -10.89 1.72 -5.80
N LEU A 78 -11.50 1.55 -4.62
CA LEU A 78 -12.91 1.20 -4.51
C LEU A 78 -13.81 2.30 -5.10
N THR A 79 -13.44 3.57 -4.93
CA THR A 79 -14.15 4.71 -5.52
C THR A 79 -14.06 4.70 -7.04
N LEU A 80 -12.87 4.50 -7.59
CA LEU A 80 -12.68 4.40 -9.04
C LEU A 80 -13.45 3.22 -9.64
N TYR A 81 -13.40 2.06 -8.99
CA TYR A 81 -14.21 0.91 -9.39
C TYR A 81 -15.71 1.21 -9.36
N GLY A 82 -16.21 1.80 -8.26
CA GLY A 82 -17.61 2.17 -8.13
C GLY A 82 -18.06 3.13 -9.21
N TYR A 83 -17.22 4.12 -9.55
CA TYR A 83 -17.45 5.04 -10.66
C TYR A 83 -17.51 4.33 -12.01
N GLU A 84 -16.51 3.52 -12.35
CA GLU A 84 -16.45 2.78 -13.62
C GLU A 84 -17.64 1.82 -13.77
N LYS A 85 -17.99 1.10 -12.70
CA LYS A 85 -19.06 0.09 -12.71
C LYS A 85 -20.47 0.72 -12.68
N GLY A 86 -20.69 1.68 -11.79
CA GLY A 86 -22.03 2.23 -11.51
C GLY A 86 -22.42 3.40 -12.41
N ILE A 87 -21.48 4.33 -12.65
CA ILE A 87 -21.73 5.55 -13.43
C ILE A 87 -21.44 5.31 -14.91
N MET A 88 -20.22 4.85 -15.23
CA MET A 88 -19.81 4.61 -16.62
C MET A 88 -20.41 3.32 -17.19
N LYS A 89 -20.93 2.44 -16.33
CA LYS A 89 -21.48 1.12 -16.70
C LYS A 89 -20.49 0.31 -17.55
N ASN A 90 -19.20 0.45 -17.24
CA ASN A 90 -18.13 -0.24 -17.93
C ASN A 90 -18.22 -1.74 -17.64
N LYS A 91 -18.24 -2.56 -18.71
CA LYS A 91 -18.32 -4.02 -18.59
C LYS A 91 -17.06 -4.61 -17.95
N ASP A 92 -15.91 -3.95 -18.15
CA ASP A 92 -14.62 -4.33 -17.55
C ASP A 92 -14.14 -3.26 -16.55
N ALA A 93 -15.04 -2.82 -15.67
CA ALA A 93 -14.72 -1.82 -14.65
C ALA A 93 -13.54 -2.24 -13.75
N LEU A 94 -13.47 -3.54 -13.39
CA LEU A 94 -12.40 -4.05 -12.54
C LEU A 94 -11.05 -4.06 -13.27
N GLY A 95 -11.00 -4.57 -14.51
CA GLY A 95 -9.78 -4.55 -15.33
C GLY A 95 -9.30 -3.13 -15.55
N LYS A 96 -10.21 -2.20 -15.89
CA LYS A 96 -9.88 -0.79 -16.08
C LYS A 96 -9.31 -0.15 -14.81
N THR A 97 -9.96 -0.36 -13.67
CA THR A 97 -9.50 0.18 -12.38
C THR A 97 -8.13 -0.38 -12.02
N THR A 98 -7.94 -1.68 -12.20
CA THR A 98 -6.66 -2.37 -11.94
C THR A 98 -5.54 -1.84 -12.82
N GLU A 99 -5.79 -1.61 -14.11
CA GLU A 99 -4.82 -1.04 -15.06
C GLU A 99 -4.36 0.36 -14.60
N VAL A 100 -5.31 1.21 -14.25
CA VAL A 100 -5.04 2.59 -13.79
C VAL A 100 -4.25 2.56 -12.48
N ALA A 101 -4.71 1.77 -11.50
CA ALA A 101 -4.06 1.65 -10.20
C ALA A 101 -2.63 1.10 -10.31
N ALA A 102 -2.42 0.05 -11.12
CA ALA A 102 -1.09 -0.52 -11.34
C ALA A 102 -0.13 0.48 -12.02
N ARG A 103 -0.63 1.35 -12.90
CA ARG A 103 0.18 2.42 -13.52
C ARG A 103 0.57 3.50 -12.51
N ILE A 104 -0.34 3.87 -11.61
CA ILE A 104 -0.07 4.85 -10.53
C ILE A 104 0.97 4.28 -9.57
N ALA A 105 0.73 3.08 -9.02
CA ALA A 105 1.67 2.38 -8.14
C ALA A 105 3.03 2.15 -8.82
N GLY A 106 3.03 1.81 -10.11
CA GLY A 106 4.25 1.67 -10.90
C GLY A 106 5.03 2.98 -11.07
N THR A 107 4.34 4.10 -11.18
CA THR A 107 4.97 5.43 -11.25
C THR A 107 5.64 5.78 -9.91
N GLU A 108 4.98 5.49 -8.79
CA GLU A 108 5.54 5.69 -7.44
C GLU A 108 6.78 4.81 -7.22
N LEU A 109 6.70 3.52 -7.55
CA LEU A 109 7.84 2.60 -7.49
C LEU A 109 8.98 3.06 -8.41
N ALA A 110 8.69 3.53 -9.62
CA ALA A 110 9.71 4.05 -10.53
C ALA A 110 10.42 5.28 -9.92
N HIS A 111 9.69 6.19 -9.28
CA HIS A 111 10.25 7.34 -8.57
C HIS A 111 11.12 6.92 -7.39
N PHE A 112 10.67 5.96 -6.59
CA PHE A 112 11.47 5.36 -5.54
C PHE A 112 12.77 4.73 -6.07
N PHE A 113 12.69 4.04 -7.20
CA PHE A 113 13.84 3.39 -7.81
C PHE A 113 14.83 4.34 -8.48
N LYS A 114 14.43 5.54 -8.91
CA LYS A 114 15.37 6.59 -9.37
C LYS A 114 16.40 6.94 -8.29
N LYS A 115 16.01 6.83 -7.00
CA LYS A 115 16.85 7.16 -5.84
C LYS A 115 17.50 5.93 -5.19
N THR A 116 17.49 4.77 -5.86
CA THR A 116 17.84 3.48 -5.23
C THR A 116 18.77 2.64 -6.11
N LYS A 117 19.91 2.21 -5.54
CA LYS A 117 20.93 1.43 -6.28
C LYS A 117 20.57 -0.06 -6.45
N ASN A 118 19.91 -0.69 -5.47
CA ASN A 118 19.69 -2.15 -5.45
C ASN A 118 18.24 -2.54 -5.77
N LYS A 119 17.73 -2.16 -6.94
CA LYS A 119 16.32 -2.38 -7.34
C LYS A 119 15.87 -3.84 -7.19
N LYS A 120 16.74 -4.81 -7.56
CA LYS A 120 16.44 -6.25 -7.47
C LYS A 120 16.05 -6.69 -6.06
N LEU A 121 16.73 -6.19 -5.03
CA LEU A 121 16.41 -6.52 -3.64
C LEU A 121 15.00 -6.03 -3.26
N TYR A 122 14.68 -4.78 -3.58
CA TYR A 122 13.37 -4.20 -3.24
C TYR A 122 12.23 -4.88 -3.98
N ILE A 123 12.40 -5.17 -5.28
CA ILE A 123 11.42 -5.92 -6.06
C ILE A 123 11.22 -7.32 -5.46
N SER A 124 12.31 -8.00 -5.09
CA SER A 124 12.24 -9.32 -4.44
C SER A 124 11.49 -9.25 -3.11
N ILE A 125 11.72 -8.23 -2.30
CA ILE A 125 10.98 -8.02 -1.04
C ILE A 125 9.49 -7.83 -1.32
N LEU A 126 9.11 -6.93 -2.24
CA LEU A 126 7.70 -6.65 -2.57
C LEU A 126 6.98 -7.91 -3.07
N ARG A 127 7.62 -8.70 -3.94
CA ARG A 127 7.05 -9.95 -4.45
C ARG A 127 6.81 -10.99 -3.37
N ASN A 128 7.69 -11.05 -2.36
CA ASN A 128 7.65 -12.04 -1.31
C ASN A 128 6.88 -11.61 -0.04
N ALA A 129 6.48 -10.34 0.04
CA ALA A 129 5.70 -9.79 1.16
C ALA A 129 4.17 -9.84 0.95
N SER A 130 3.70 -10.41 -0.16
CA SER A 130 2.26 -10.57 -0.41
C SER A 130 1.63 -11.53 0.59
N GLY A 131 0.51 -11.11 1.20
CA GLY A 131 -0.30 -11.95 2.09
C GLY A 131 0.13 -12.03 3.56
N GLY A 132 1.12 -11.23 3.98
CA GLY A 132 1.64 -11.28 5.36
C GLY A 132 2.81 -12.24 5.48
N ILE A 133 3.94 -11.76 5.99
CA ILE A 133 5.14 -12.59 6.15
C ILE A 133 6.00 -12.12 7.32
N THR A 134 6.55 -13.05 8.09
CA THR A 134 7.51 -12.69 9.14
C THR A 134 8.86 -12.28 8.55
N TRP A 135 9.68 -11.55 9.32
CA TRP A 135 11.03 -11.18 8.89
C TRP A 135 11.89 -12.41 8.49
N THR A 136 11.79 -13.49 9.27
CA THR A 136 12.58 -14.71 9.05
C THR A 136 12.20 -15.40 7.74
N GLU A 137 10.90 -15.54 7.48
CA GLU A 137 10.41 -16.13 6.23
C GLU A 137 10.75 -15.27 5.02
N LEU A 138 10.58 -13.94 5.14
CA LEU A 138 10.90 -13.01 4.08
C LEU A 138 12.39 -13.07 3.71
N LYS A 139 13.27 -13.16 4.70
CA LYS A 139 14.71 -13.32 4.48
C LYS A 139 15.02 -14.57 3.67
N GLU A 140 14.45 -15.72 4.03
CA GLU A 140 14.68 -16.98 3.31
C GLU A 140 14.13 -16.92 1.88
N ARG A 141 12.93 -16.36 1.69
CA ARG A 141 12.32 -16.21 0.36
C ARG A 141 13.11 -15.27 -0.54
N VAL A 142 13.52 -14.10 -0.04
CA VAL A 142 14.34 -13.13 -0.79
C VAL A 142 15.72 -13.70 -1.10
N LYS A 143 16.34 -14.42 -0.18
CA LYS A 143 17.63 -15.11 -0.42
C LYS A 143 17.50 -16.12 -1.57
N LYS A 144 16.42 -16.92 -1.57
CA LYS A 144 16.13 -17.89 -2.63
C LYS A 144 15.88 -17.21 -3.97
N ASP A 145 15.05 -16.17 -3.99
CA ASP A 145 14.69 -15.42 -5.20
C ASP A 145 15.89 -14.69 -5.83
N LEU A 146 16.80 -14.17 -5.01
CA LEU A 146 18.03 -13.52 -5.50
C LEU A 146 19.16 -14.50 -5.88
N GLY A 147 19.05 -15.77 -5.50
CA GLY A 147 20.07 -16.80 -5.76
C GLY A 147 21.44 -16.52 -5.13
N LYS A 148 21.51 -15.71 -4.06
CA LYS A 148 22.77 -15.32 -3.41
C LYS A 148 22.60 -15.10 -1.92
N GLN A 149 23.72 -15.07 -1.18
CA GLN A 149 23.70 -14.72 0.22
C GLN A 149 23.16 -13.29 0.43
N LEU A 150 22.33 -13.14 1.45
CA LEU A 150 21.68 -11.89 1.80
C LEU A 150 22.17 -11.43 3.17
N ASN A 151 22.73 -10.22 3.26
CA ASN A 151 23.10 -9.62 4.54
C ASN A 151 21.81 -9.26 5.32
N PRO A 152 21.60 -9.80 6.53
CA PRO A 152 20.44 -9.49 7.37
C PRO A 152 20.20 -7.99 7.60
N SER A 153 21.26 -7.23 7.89
CA SER A 153 21.17 -5.80 8.14
C SER A 153 20.73 -5.02 6.90
N LEU A 154 21.16 -5.47 5.71
CA LEU A 154 20.72 -4.88 4.45
C LEU A 154 19.23 -5.13 4.19
N LEU A 155 18.72 -6.32 4.52
CA LEU A 155 17.30 -6.62 4.42
C LEU A 155 16.47 -5.73 5.35
N THR A 156 16.86 -5.63 6.62
CA THR A 156 16.17 -4.78 7.60
C THR A 156 16.17 -3.32 7.17
N PHE A 157 17.30 -2.81 6.65
CA PHE A 157 17.36 -1.45 6.10
C PHE A 157 16.43 -1.27 4.90
N ALA A 158 16.40 -2.22 3.96
CA ALA A 158 15.53 -2.15 2.78
C ALA A 158 14.04 -2.20 3.16
N ILE A 159 13.66 -3.05 4.12
CA ILE A 159 12.30 -3.12 4.65
C ILE A 159 11.93 -1.79 5.32
N LYS A 160 12.78 -1.24 6.19
CA LYS A 160 12.53 0.07 6.82
C LYS A 160 12.31 1.15 5.77
N ARG A 161 13.16 1.18 4.73
CA ARG A 161 12.99 2.13 3.65
C ARG A 161 11.66 1.95 2.91
N LEU A 162 11.24 0.72 2.61
CA LEU A 162 9.92 0.47 2.01
C LEU A 162 8.76 0.89 2.92
N MET A 163 8.88 0.73 4.24
CA MET A 163 7.87 1.22 5.19
C MET A 163 7.84 2.75 5.27
N ASN A 164 8.99 3.41 5.23
CA ASN A 164 9.05 4.88 5.21
C ASN A 164 8.35 5.47 3.98
N TYR A 165 8.48 4.78 2.83
CA TYR A 165 7.79 5.10 1.59
C TYR A 165 6.41 4.43 1.48
N SER A 166 5.83 4.00 2.60
CA SER A 166 4.49 3.40 2.67
C SER A 166 4.21 2.35 1.60
N PHE A 167 5.20 1.55 1.19
CA PHE A 167 5.04 0.40 0.27
C PHE A 167 4.85 -0.91 1.04
N LEU A 168 5.34 -0.94 2.28
CA LEU A 168 5.13 -2.03 3.23
C LEU A 168 4.52 -1.49 4.52
N GLU A 169 3.73 -2.34 5.17
CA GLU A 169 3.18 -2.12 6.50
C GLU A 169 3.57 -3.30 7.40
N LYS A 170 3.66 -3.05 8.71
CA LYS A 170 3.89 -4.10 9.70
C LYS A 170 2.69 -4.24 10.62
N LYS A 171 2.10 -5.43 10.71
CA LYS A 171 1.01 -5.77 11.64
C LYS A 171 1.32 -7.11 12.28
N ASN A 172 1.14 -7.25 13.59
CA ASN A 172 1.35 -8.53 14.32
C ASN A 172 2.68 -9.24 14.00
N ASN A 173 3.76 -8.46 13.88
CA ASN A 173 5.10 -8.94 13.52
C ASN A 173 5.29 -9.47 12.07
N GLU A 174 4.29 -9.27 11.22
CA GLU A 174 4.31 -9.62 9.81
C GLU A 174 4.32 -8.37 8.93
N TYR A 175 4.93 -8.48 7.76
CA TYR A 175 4.99 -7.44 6.74
C TYR A 175 3.96 -7.71 5.64
N TYR A 176 3.29 -6.64 5.22
CA TYR A 176 2.24 -6.65 4.20
C TYR A 176 2.52 -5.58 3.16
N LEU A 177 2.08 -5.80 1.93
CA LEU A 177 2.00 -4.73 0.94
C LEU A 177 0.96 -3.71 1.38
N SER A 178 1.33 -2.42 1.29
CA SER A 178 0.43 -1.30 1.51
C SER A 178 -0.52 -1.04 0.33
N ASP A 179 -0.35 -1.75 -0.76
CA ASP A 179 -1.30 -1.73 -1.86
C ASP A 179 -1.13 -3.06 -2.58
N PRO A 180 -2.20 -3.87 -2.72
CA PRO A 180 -2.13 -5.09 -3.52
C PRO A 180 -1.59 -4.86 -4.94
N LEU A 181 -1.81 -3.66 -5.49
CA LEU A 181 -1.42 -3.28 -6.85
C LEU A 181 0.08 -3.02 -6.99
N LEU A 182 0.82 -2.83 -5.88
CA LEU A 182 2.29 -2.75 -5.90
C LEU A 182 2.91 -4.05 -6.43
N LEU A 183 2.29 -5.20 -6.16
CA LEU A 183 2.75 -6.47 -6.69
C LEU A 183 2.65 -6.47 -8.22
N LYS A 184 1.49 -6.09 -8.76
CA LYS A 184 1.27 -5.98 -10.21
C LYS A 184 2.21 -4.97 -10.85
N ALA A 185 2.37 -3.80 -10.22
CA ALA A 185 3.30 -2.77 -10.65
C ALA A 185 4.77 -3.25 -10.68
N SER A 186 5.18 -4.10 -9.73
CA SER A 186 6.55 -4.65 -9.68
C SER A 186 6.91 -5.59 -10.85
N PHE A 187 5.93 -6.01 -11.64
CA PHE A 187 6.15 -6.78 -12.87
C PHE A 187 6.25 -5.90 -14.12
N LEU A 188 5.90 -4.61 -14.02
CA LEU A 188 5.94 -3.64 -15.13
C LEU A 188 7.27 -2.89 -15.24
N ILE A 189 8.18 -3.08 -14.27
CA ILE A 189 9.46 -2.35 -14.10
C ILE A 189 10.62 -3.33 -14.07
#